data_AF-A0A7C8VUV9-F1
#
_entry.id   AF-A0A7C8VUV9-F1
#
_cell.length_a   1.000
_cell.length_b   1.000
_cell.length_c   1.000
_cell.angle_alpha   90.00
_cell.angle_beta   90.00
_cell.angle_gamma   90.00
#
_symmetry.space_group_name_H-M   'P 1'
#
loop_
_entity.id
_entity.type
_entity.pdbx_description
1 polymer ?
#
loop_
_entity_poly.entity_id
_entity_poly.type
_entity_poly.pdbx_seq_one_letter_code
_entity_poly.pdbx_strand_id
1 'polypeptide(L)'
;MSRVLTAEELERAINLLPDIGTVKKNDDNTILKVGSYRLSEAATMQYIAENTTIPVPKVYGSYKDEKTQKTHLVMEYIEGDCLEDVWEDFGLEKKEDIISQLKRILDELRSLEETPRGPYSSEEEFSQGIIDTLLEKEATAFPRLVCEMVQDILKGHKIVLTHGDFLPRNILVKDGKVVAILDWEMAGWYPEYWEYTKIMYRPPYLKSWFKDGMVNKLIKPYYAELAVLMQARQLIW
;
A
#
# COMPACT_ATOMS: atom_id res chain seq x y z
N MET A 1 17.44 19.86 1.45
CA MET A 1 18.05 19.53 0.14
C MET A 1 17.83 18.05 -0.11
N SER A 2 17.36 17.64 -1.29
CA SER A 2 17.15 16.23 -1.65
C SER A 2 18.51 15.52 -1.82
N ARG A 3 18.77 14.42 -1.11
CA ARG A 3 20.01 13.63 -1.22
C ARG A 3 20.01 12.89 -2.56
N VAL A 4 21.06 13.12 -3.35
CA VAL A 4 21.37 12.38 -4.57
C VAL A 4 22.61 11.54 -4.27
N LEU A 5 22.56 10.23 -4.51
CA LEU A 5 23.70 9.34 -4.27
C LEU A 5 24.76 9.53 -5.37
N THR A 6 26.02 9.48 -4.97
CA THR A 6 27.18 9.48 -5.87
C THR A 6 27.31 8.16 -6.63
N ALA A 7 28.11 8.15 -7.71
CA ALA A 7 28.37 6.93 -8.47
C ALA A 7 29.02 5.82 -7.59
N GLU A 8 29.93 6.20 -6.68
CA GLU A 8 30.58 5.27 -5.76
C GLU A 8 29.59 4.64 -4.77
N GLU A 9 28.65 5.43 -4.24
CA GLU A 9 27.58 4.94 -3.36
C GLU A 9 26.68 3.92 -4.09
N LEU A 10 26.29 4.22 -5.33
CA LEU A 10 25.48 3.32 -6.16
C LEU A 10 26.19 1.98 -6.46
N GLU A 11 27.50 2.00 -6.67
CA GLU A 11 28.32 0.80 -6.90
C GLU A 11 28.47 -0.06 -5.64
N ARG A 12 28.52 0.56 -4.45
CA ARG A 12 28.66 -0.15 -3.16
C ARG A 12 27.33 -0.70 -2.63
N ALA A 13 26.20 -0.20 -3.13
CA ALA A 13 24.90 -0.56 -2.61
C ALA A 13 24.58 -2.06 -2.83
N ILE A 14 24.26 -2.77 -1.73
CA ILE A 14 24.02 -4.21 -1.70
C ILE A 14 22.55 -4.48 -2.00
N ASN A 15 22.24 -5.32 -2.99
CA ASN A 15 20.87 -5.76 -3.27
C ASN A 15 20.32 -6.56 -2.09
N LEU A 16 19.27 -6.07 -1.46
CA LEU A 16 18.57 -6.81 -0.39
C LEU A 16 17.59 -7.84 -0.97
N LEU A 17 17.05 -7.57 -2.15
CA LEU A 17 16.10 -8.43 -2.86
C LEU A 17 16.68 -8.77 -4.25
N PRO A 18 17.61 -9.75 -4.34
CA PRO A 18 18.35 -10.03 -5.57
C PRO A 18 17.46 -10.44 -6.74
N ASP A 19 16.30 -11.03 -6.47
CA ASP A 19 15.35 -11.48 -7.51
C ASP A 19 14.55 -10.34 -8.16
N ILE A 20 14.48 -9.19 -7.49
CA ILE A 20 13.67 -8.04 -7.91
C ILE A 20 14.58 -6.84 -8.26
N GLY A 21 15.79 -6.77 -7.69
CA GLY A 21 16.85 -5.82 -8.06
C GLY A 21 16.55 -4.34 -7.79
N THR A 22 15.42 -4.06 -7.14
CA THR A 22 14.88 -2.70 -6.95
C THR A 22 15.26 -2.09 -5.60
N VAL A 23 15.66 -2.86 -4.59
CA VAL A 23 15.98 -2.34 -3.25
C VAL A 23 17.42 -2.67 -2.87
N LYS A 24 18.21 -1.63 -2.59
CA LYS A 24 19.61 -1.73 -2.24
C LYS A 24 19.91 -1.04 -0.92
N LYS A 25 20.70 -1.67 -0.05
CA LYS A 25 21.25 -1.04 1.15
C LYS A 25 22.54 -0.31 0.78
N ASN A 26 22.55 1.01 0.94
CA ASN A 26 23.68 1.87 0.58
C ASN A 26 24.72 1.96 1.71
N ASP A 27 24.24 2.07 2.95
CA ASP A 27 25.03 2.14 4.18
C ASP A 27 24.17 1.64 5.35
N ASP A 28 24.67 1.74 6.58
CA ASP A 28 23.98 1.24 7.77
C ASP A 28 22.60 1.89 8.00
N ASN A 29 22.36 3.09 7.44
CA ASN A 29 21.18 3.90 7.72
C ASN A 29 20.36 4.23 6.45
N THR A 30 20.76 3.76 5.27
CA THR A 30 20.21 4.23 4.01
C THR A 30 19.83 3.08 3.08
N ILE A 31 18.62 3.15 2.56
CA ILE A 31 18.09 2.31 1.48
C ILE A 31 17.90 3.16 0.22
N LEU A 32 18.24 2.55 -0.90
CA LEU A 32 17.94 3.03 -2.24
C LEU A 32 16.92 2.09 -2.88
N LYS A 33 15.72 2.60 -3.16
CA LYS A 33 14.74 1.96 -4.03
C LYS A 33 14.89 2.51 -5.46
N VAL A 34 15.03 1.64 -6.44
CA VAL A 34 15.25 1.95 -7.86
C VAL A 34 14.17 1.24 -8.68
N GLY A 35 13.46 1.98 -9.51
CA GLY A 35 12.53 1.37 -10.47
C GLY A 35 11.79 2.39 -11.31
N SER A 36 10.72 1.96 -11.96
CA SER A 36 9.90 2.83 -12.82
C SER A 36 8.73 3.47 -12.07
N TYR A 37 8.90 3.72 -10.77
CA TYR A 37 7.87 4.18 -9.86
C TYR A 37 7.61 5.68 -9.99
N ARG A 38 6.45 6.12 -9.50
CA ARG A 38 6.07 7.53 -9.46
C ARG A 38 6.82 8.25 -8.32
N LEU A 39 7.24 9.49 -8.57
CA LEU A 39 7.79 10.38 -7.54
C LEU A 39 6.77 10.70 -6.41
N SER A 40 5.51 10.31 -6.58
CA SER A 40 4.44 10.48 -5.59
C SER A 40 4.63 9.66 -4.32
N GLU A 41 5.36 8.53 -4.37
CA GLU A 41 5.65 7.72 -3.17
C GLU A 41 6.39 8.56 -2.12
N ALA A 42 7.45 9.26 -2.52
CA ALA A 42 8.25 10.12 -1.65
C ALA A 42 7.42 11.25 -1.02
N ALA A 43 6.59 11.92 -1.82
CA ALA A 43 5.73 12.99 -1.36
C ALA A 43 4.67 12.50 -0.38
N THR A 44 4.12 11.29 -0.61
CA THR A 44 3.14 10.68 0.27
C THR A 44 3.75 10.34 1.62
N MET A 45 4.94 9.73 1.64
CA MET A 45 5.66 9.42 2.87
C MET A 45 5.99 10.68 3.68
N GLN A 46 6.43 11.75 3.01
CA GLN A 46 6.69 13.05 3.66
C GLN A 46 5.42 13.63 4.28
N TYR A 47 4.32 13.64 3.53
CA TYR A 47 3.03 14.11 4.02
C TYR A 47 2.56 13.32 5.25
N ILE A 48 2.69 11.98 5.24
CA ILE A 48 2.32 11.14 6.38
C ILE A 48 3.21 11.43 7.59
N ALA A 49 4.52 11.54 7.39
CA ALA A 49 5.47 11.84 8.47
C ALA A 49 5.23 13.22 9.12
N GLU A 50 4.77 14.20 8.33
CA GLU A 50 4.48 15.56 8.81
C GLU A 50 3.16 15.67 9.56
N ASN A 51 2.19 14.80 9.27
CA ASN A 51 0.81 14.93 9.77
C ASN A 51 0.37 13.79 10.70
N THR A 52 1.21 12.78 10.93
CA THR A 52 0.87 11.61 11.76
C THR A 52 2.06 11.13 12.59
N THR A 53 1.79 10.18 13.48
CA THR A 53 2.76 9.39 14.22
C THR A 53 3.05 8.04 13.57
N ILE A 54 2.49 7.78 12.38
CA ILE A 54 2.68 6.51 11.66
C ILE A 54 4.16 6.34 11.34
N PRO A 55 4.75 5.18 11.68
CA PRO A 55 6.17 4.95 11.42
C PRO A 55 6.40 4.73 9.92
N VAL A 56 6.91 5.74 9.23
CA VAL A 56 7.34 5.67 7.84
C VAL A 56 8.84 5.97 7.75
N PRO A 57 9.61 5.29 6.88
CA PRO A 57 11.02 5.61 6.68
C PRO A 57 11.22 7.07 6.30
N LYS A 58 12.19 7.75 6.92
CA LYS A 58 12.50 9.13 6.53
C LYS A 58 12.99 9.20 5.08
N VAL A 59 12.34 10.02 4.27
CA VAL A 59 12.76 10.29 2.89
C VAL A 59 13.93 11.26 2.89
N TYR A 60 15.09 10.82 2.38
CA TYR A 60 16.27 11.67 2.20
C TYR A 60 16.29 12.34 0.82
N GLY A 61 15.74 11.69 -0.20
CA GLY A 61 15.63 12.28 -1.53
C GLY A 61 14.91 11.39 -2.53
N SER A 62 14.31 11.99 -3.56
CA SER A 62 13.78 11.26 -4.70
C SER A 62 14.11 12.02 -5.99
N TYR A 63 14.60 11.30 -7.00
CA TYR A 63 15.05 11.87 -8.26
C TYR A 63 14.96 10.86 -9.40
N LYS A 64 14.90 11.35 -10.63
CA LYS A 64 15.01 10.51 -11.83
C LYS A 64 16.46 10.49 -12.29
N ASP A 65 17.04 9.30 -12.41
CA ASP A 65 18.40 9.14 -12.92
C ASP A 65 18.41 9.39 -14.44
N GLU A 66 19.26 10.32 -14.90
CA GLU A 66 19.26 10.76 -16.30
C GLU A 66 19.71 9.65 -17.26
N LYS A 67 20.60 8.75 -16.82
CA LYS A 67 21.17 7.70 -17.68
C LYS A 67 20.21 6.54 -17.87
N THR A 68 19.63 6.06 -16.77
CA THR A 68 18.74 4.89 -16.75
C THR A 68 17.28 5.24 -16.91
N GLN A 69 16.92 6.53 -16.74
CA GLN A 69 15.55 7.03 -16.67
C GLN A 69 14.71 6.40 -15.55
N LYS A 70 15.34 5.71 -14.60
CA LYS A 70 14.67 5.13 -13.44
C LYS A 70 14.52 6.16 -12.32
N THR A 71 13.45 6.01 -11.55
CA THR A 71 13.23 6.76 -10.31
C THR A 71 14.05 6.13 -9.19
N HIS A 72 14.79 6.96 -8.48
CA HIS A 72 15.54 6.64 -7.28
C HIS A 72 14.83 7.27 -6.08
N LEU A 73 14.60 6.47 -5.04
CA LEU A 73 14.12 6.91 -3.74
C LEU A 73 15.16 6.52 -2.70
N VAL A 74 15.74 7.53 -2.07
CA VAL A 74 16.72 7.40 -1.00
C VAL A 74 16.00 7.65 0.32
N MET A 75 15.98 6.64 1.19
CA MET A 75 15.23 6.68 2.44
C MET A 75 16.00 5.98 3.57
N GLU A 76 15.52 6.17 4.78
CA GLU A 76 16.05 5.53 5.98
C GLU A 76 15.97 4.00 5.91
N TYR A 77 17.05 3.34 6.32
CA TYR A 77 17.02 1.93 6.65
C TYR A 77 16.43 1.75 8.05
N ILE A 78 15.32 1.03 8.14
CA ILE A 78 14.73 0.65 9.43
C ILE A 78 15.11 -0.80 9.72
N GLU A 79 15.74 -1.02 10.86
CA GLU A 79 16.03 -2.37 11.34
C GLU A 79 14.75 -3.00 11.91
N GLY A 80 14.41 -4.19 11.43
CA GLY A 80 13.27 -4.97 11.90
C GLY A 80 13.05 -6.19 11.03
N ASP A 81 12.29 -7.15 11.55
CA ASP A 81 11.85 -8.33 10.82
C ASP A 81 10.63 -8.00 9.97
N CYS A 82 10.57 -8.54 8.76
CA CYS A 82 9.36 -8.50 7.94
C CYS A 82 8.24 -9.27 8.63
N LEU A 83 7.08 -8.64 8.83
CA LEU A 83 5.96 -9.26 9.52
C LEU A 83 5.50 -10.54 8.81
N GLU A 84 5.56 -10.58 7.47
CA GLU A 84 5.21 -11.79 6.70
C GLU A 84 6.07 -13.00 7.07
N ASP A 85 7.35 -12.78 7.38
CA ASP A 85 8.32 -13.85 7.63
C ASP A 85 8.20 -14.41 9.06
N VAL A 86 7.85 -13.56 10.02
CA VAL A 86 7.79 -13.95 11.45
C VAL A 86 6.37 -14.22 11.96
N TRP A 87 5.35 -14.00 11.14
CA TRP A 87 3.95 -14.10 11.57
C TRP A 87 3.55 -15.50 12.07
N GLU A 88 4.02 -16.55 11.41
CA GLU A 88 3.71 -17.94 11.79
C GLU A 88 4.30 -18.32 13.16
N ASP A 89 5.42 -17.71 13.54
CA ASP A 89 6.09 -17.94 14.81
C ASP A 89 5.44 -17.21 15.99
N PHE A 90 4.52 -16.28 15.71
CA PHE A 90 3.87 -15.49 16.75
C PHE A 90 2.72 -16.28 17.40
N GLY A 91 2.75 -16.34 18.74
CA GLY A 91 1.60 -16.76 19.53
C GLY A 91 0.42 -15.77 19.40
N LEU A 92 -0.78 -16.23 19.77
CA LEU A 92 -2.02 -15.48 19.61
C LEU A 92 -1.96 -14.08 20.25
N GLU A 93 -1.44 -13.96 21.47
CA GLU A 93 -1.32 -12.69 22.19
C GLU A 93 -0.49 -11.66 21.40
N LYS A 94 0.65 -12.08 20.84
CA LYS A 94 1.52 -11.20 20.04
C LYS A 94 0.85 -10.81 18.72
N LYS A 95 0.14 -11.75 18.07
CA LYS A 95 -0.66 -11.45 16.87
C LYS A 95 -1.72 -10.40 17.16
N GLU A 96 -2.44 -10.53 18.28
CA GLU A 96 -3.47 -9.56 18.70
C GLU A 96 -2.90 -8.19 19.07
N ASP A 97 -1.74 -8.13 19.71
CA ASP A 97 -1.06 -6.85 19.98
C ASP A 97 -0.62 -6.15 18.67
N ILE A 98 0.00 -6.88 17.74
CA ILE A 98 0.37 -6.33 16.43
C ILE A 98 -0.86 -5.83 15.66
N ILE A 99 -1.96 -6.60 15.63
CA ILE A 99 -3.20 -6.17 14.98
C ILE A 99 -3.77 -4.91 15.64
N SER A 100 -3.68 -4.81 16.97
CA SER A 100 -4.11 -3.61 17.69
C SER A 100 -3.26 -2.39 17.35
N GLN A 101 -1.95 -2.55 17.15
CA GLN A 101 -1.05 -1.49 16.66
C GLN A 101 -1.42 -1.06 15.24
N LEU A 102 -1.59 -2.02 14.33
CA LEU A 102 -1.93 -1.75 12.93
C LEU A 102 -3.31 -1.11 12.78
N LYS A 103 -4.27 -1.48 13.63
CA LYS A 103 -5.58 -0.84 13.68
C LYS A 103 -5.46 0.64 14.02
N ARG A 104 -4.67 0.99 15.04
CA ARG A 104 -4.43 2.40 15.40
C ARG A 104 -3.76 3.18 14.26
N ILE A 105 -2.81 2.55 13.57
CA ILE A 105 -2.16 3.14 12.39
C ILE A 105 -3.17 3.41 11.28
N LEU A 106 -4.06 2.46 10.95
CA LEU A 106 -5.11 2.66 9.95
C LEU A 106 -6.13 3.73 10.36
N ASP A 107 -6.53 3.74 11.63
CA ASP A 107 -7.46 4.74 12.16
C ASP A 107 -6.85 6.15 12.08
N GLU A 108 -5.56 6.30 12.42
CA GLU A 108 -4.82 7.55 12.27
C GLU A 108 -4.69 7.97 10.80
N LEU A 109 -4.32 7.04 9.90
CA LEU A 109 -4.21 7.31 8.47
C LEU A 109 -5.54 7.84 7.89
N ARG A 110 -6.65 7.21 8.30
CA ARG A 110 -8.02 7.57 7.88
C ARG A 110 -8.55 8.84 8.53
N SER A 111 -7.87 9.35 9.57
CA SER A 111 -8.22 10.60 10.25
C SER A 111 -7.64 11.84 9.57
N LEU A 112 -6.69 11.66 8.64
CA LEU A 112 -6.18 12.76 7.84
C LEU A 112 -7.32 13.32 6.98
N GLU A 113 -7.47 14.66 7.02
CA GLU A 113 -8.46 15.39 6.25
C GLU A 113 -7.74 16.31 5.26
N GLU A 114 -7.87 16.04 3.97
CA GLU A 114 -7.56 16.99 2.90
C GLU A 114 -8.64 16.93 1.82
N THR A 115 -8.76 17.99 1.03
CA THR A 115 -9.47 17.93 -0.26
C THR A 115 -8.87 16.77 -1.06
N PRO A 116 -9.67 15.79 -1.56
CA PRO A 116 -9.12 14.59 -2.19
C PRO A 116 -8.09 14.93 -3.27
N ARG A 117 -6.81 14.67 -2.97
CA ARG A 117 -5.72 14.71 -3.94
C ARG A 117 -5.47 13.28 -4.42
N GLY A 118 -6.49 12.71 -5.04
CA GLY A 118 -6.45 11.40 -5.69
C GLY A 118 -6.76 11.55 -7.18
N PRO A 119 -6.68 10.46 -7.97
CA PRO A 119 -7.13 10.50 -9.37
C PRO A 119 -8.62 10.84 -9.52
N TYR A 120 -9.40 10.72 -8.45
CA TYR A 120 -10.83 11.00 -8.41
C TYR A 120 -11.18 11.90 -7.22
N SER A 121 -12.10 12.82 -7.41
CA SER A 121 -12.55 13.77 -6.39
C SER A 121 -13.74 13.26 -5.57
N SER A 122 -14.38 12.17 -6.01
CA SER A 122 -15.51 11.52 -5.35
C SER A 122 -15.54 10.01 -5.63
N GLU A 123 -16.34 9.27 -4.84
CA GLU A 123 -16.60 7.85 -5.11
C GLU A 123 -17.35 7.66 -6.43
N GLU A 124 -18.24 8.59 -6.79
CA GLU A 124 -18.99 8.53 -8.06
C GLU A 124 -18.03 8.56 -9.25
N GLU A 125 -17.04 9.46 -9.25
CA GLU A 125 -16.01 9.51 -10.29
C GLU A 125 -15.14 8.24 -10.32
N PHE A 126 -14.81 7.70 -9.14
CA PHE A 126 -14.06 6.44 -9.03
C PHE A 126 -14.85 5.25 -9.63
N SER A 127 -16.13 5.11 -9.25
CA SER A 127 -17.03 4.09 -9.76
C SER A 127 -17.28 4.24 -11.26
N GLN A 128 -17.40 5.47 -11.76
CA GLN A 128 -17.52 5.74 -13.19
C GLN A 128 -16.27 5.32 -13.96
N GLY A 129 -15.06 5.57 -13.43
CA GLY A 129 -13.82 5.10 -14.04
C GLY A 129 -13.75 3.57 -14.17
N ILE A 130 -14.29 2.82 -13.20
CA ILE A 130 -14.42 1.35 -13.28
C ILE A 130 -15.38 0.96 -14.41
N ILE A 131 -16.54 1.61 -14.50
CA ILE A 131 -17.56 1.35 -15.52
C ILE A 131 -17.04 1.61 -16.92
N ASP A 132 -16.40 2.77 -17.14
CA ASP A 132 -15.86 3.15 -18.45
C ASP A 132 -14.83 2.10 -18.91
N THR A 133 -13.95 1.68 -18.00
CA THR A 133 -12.95 0.64 -18.30
C THR A 133 -13.59 -0.73 -18.60
N LEU A 134 -14.66 -1.11 -17.88
CA LEU A 134 -15.41 -2.35 -18.14
C LEU A 134 -16.05 -2.34 -19.53
N LEU A 135 -16.65 -1.22 -19.92
CA LEU A 135 -17.34 -1.07 -21.20
C LEU A 135 -16.37 -0.99 -22.39
N GLU A 136 -15.17 -0.43 -22.19
CA GLU A 136 -14.12 -0.39 -23.23
C GLU A 136 -13.54 -1.77 -23.54
N LYS A 137 -13.40 -2.64 -22.54
CA LYS A 137 -12.70 -3.93 -22.70
C LYS A 137 -13.59 -5.11 -23.06
N GLU A 138 -14.90 -5.04 -22.85
CA GLU A 138 -15.79 -6.21 -23.04
C GLU A 138 -17.11 -5.89 -23.77
N ALA A 139 -17.37 -6.60 -24.89
CA ALA A 139 -18.56 -6.42 -25.73
C ALA A 139 -19.71 -7.43 -25.43
N THR A 140 -19.88 -7.87 -24.18
CA THR A 140 -20.90 -8.88 -23.80
C THR A 140 -21.97 -8.33 -22.85
N ALA A 141 -22.99 -9.13 -22.54
CA ALA A 141 -24.05 -8.74 -21.59
C ALA A 141 -23.58 -8.74 -20.11
N PHE A 142 -22.50 -9.47 -19.80
CA PHE A 142 -21.97 -9.61 -18.44
C PHE A 142 -21.38 -8.29 -17.87
N PRO A 143 -20.58 -7.51 -18.63
CA PRO A 143 -20.14 -6.18 -18.22
C PRO A 143 -21.26 -5.24 -17.78
N ARG A 144 -22.42 -5.26 -18.45
CA ARG A 144 -23.56 -4.42 -18.07
C ARG A 144 -24.07 -4.75 -16.68
N LEU A 145 -24.23 -6.04 -16.37
CA LEU A 145 -24.61 -6.50 -15.04
C LEU A 145 -23.56 -6.08 -13.98
N VAL A 146 -22.27 -6.20 -14.29
CA VAL A 146 -21.20 -5.75 -13.38
C VAL A 146 -21.24 -4.23 -13.19
N CYS A 147 -21.53 -3.45 -14.23
CA CYS A 147 -21.69 -2.00 -14.13
C CYS A 147 -22.90 -1.63 -13.24
N GLU A 148 -24.03 -2.32 -13.40
CA GLU A 148 -25.20 -2.16 -12.51
C GLU A 148 -24.86 -2.48 -11.05
N MET A 149 -24.10 -3.56 -10.81
CA MET A 149 -23.61 -3.90 -9.48
C MET A 149 -22.66 -2.85 -8.91
N VAL A 150 -21.75 -2.29 -9.72
CA VAL A 150 -20.85 -1.20 -9.31
C VAL A 150 -21.66 0.02 -8.91
N GLN A 151 -22.63 0.45 -9.72
CA GLN A 151 -23.48 1.60 -9.40
C GLN A 151 -24.35 1.36 -8.16
N ASP A 152 -24.79 0.12 -7.92
CA ASP A 152 -25.65 -0.16 -6.78
C ASP A 152 -24.88 -0.35 -5.47
N ILE A 153 -23.69 -0.95 -5.52
CA ILE A 153 -22.95 -1.36 -4.32
C ILE A 153 -21.82 -0.37 -4.00
N LEU A 154 -21.11 0.16 -4.99
CA LEU A 154 -19.98 1.08 -4.79
C LEU A 154 -20.46 2.54 -4.74
N LYS A 155 -21.32 2.83 -3.75
CA LYS A 155 -21.88 4.17 -3.48
C LYS A 155 -22.06 4.45 -1.99
N GLY A 156 -21.93 5.72 -1.60
CA GLY A 156 -22.22 6.21 -0.25
C GLY A 156 -21.09 6.02 0.77
N HIS A 157 -19.89 5.66 0.31
CA HIS A 157 -18.72 5.46 1.17
C HIS A 157 -17.91 6.74 1.35
N LYS A 158 -17.20 6.80 2.48
CA LYS A 158 -16.26 7.89 2.73
C LYS A 158 -15.01 7.72 1.88
N ILE A 159 -14.55 8.82 1.28
CA ILE A 159 -13.21 8.90 0.71
C ILE A 159 -12.22 9.16 1.86
N VAL A 160 -11.24 8.29 2.01
CA VAL A 160 -10.21 8.34 3.05
C VAL A 160 -8.84 8.06 2.43
N LEU A 161 -7.77 8.49 3.09
CA LEU A 161 -6.44 8.07 2.70
C LEU A 161 -6.28 6.57 2.99
N THR A 162 -5.84 5.82 1.98
CA THR A 162 -5.53 4.39 2.08
C THR A 162 -4.09 4.16 1.63
N HIS A 163 -3.47 3.11 2.15
CA HIS A 163 -2.16 2.65 1.71
C HIS A 163 -2.26 1.91 0.38
N GLY A 164 -3.33 1.13 0.17
CA GLY A 164 -3.56 0.39 -1.07
C GLY A 164 -2.69 -0.86 -1.24
N ASP A 165 -1.77 -1.13 -0.32
CA ASP A 165 -0.97 -2.35 -0.28
C ASP A 165 -0.58 -2.73 1.16
N PHE A 166 -1.54 -2.57 2.09
CA PHE A 166 -1.34 -2.79 3.52
C PHE A 166 -1.25 -4.29 3.88
N LEU A 167 -0.17 -4.94 3.48
CA LEU A 167 0.06 -6.38 3.62
C LEU A 167 1.29 -6.67 4.49
N PRO A 168 1.38 -7.86 5.14
CA PRO A 168 2.48 -8.18 6.08
C PRO A 168 3.89 -7.99 5.52
N ARG A 169 4.10 -8.17 4.21
CA ARG A 169 5.41 -7.95 3.56
C ARG A 169 5.89 -6.48 3.58
N ASN A 170 4.96 -5.55 3.80
CA ASN A 170 5.20 -4.11 3.85
C ASN A 170 5.21 -3.59 5.29
N ILE A 171 5.27 -4.47 6.29
CA ILE A 171 5.26 -4.09 7.70
C ILE A 171 6.52 -4.65 8.35
N LEU A 172 7.32 -3.78 8.97
CA LEU A 172 8.45 -4.19 9.79
C LEU A 172 8.08 -4.20 11.26
N VAL A 173 8.53 -5.23 11.97
CA VAL A 173 8.39 -5.37 13.41
C VAL A 173 9.73 -5.57 14.09
N LYS A 174 9.90 -4.99 15.28
CA LYS A 174 11.06 -5.20 16.14
C LYS A 174 10.61 -5.20 17.59
N ASP A 175 11.06 -6.17 18.38
CA ASP A 175 10.72 -6.30 19.80
C ASP A 175 9.20 -6.26 20.09
N GLY A 176 8.39 -6.82 19.18
CA GLY A 176 6.93 -6.84 19.29
C GLY A 176 6.24 -5.51 18.95
N LYS A 177 6.95 -4.54 18.39
CA LYS A 177 6.38 -3.26 17.92
C LYS A 177 6.44 -3.15 16.41
N VAL A 178 5.41 -2.54 15.82
CA VAL A 178 5.44 -2.08 14.42
C VAL A 178 6.38 -0.89 14.35
N VAL A 179 7.47 -1.03 13.59
CA VAL A 179 8.53 -0.01 13.48
C VAL A 179 8.60 0.65 12.12
N ALA A 180 7.95 0.09 11.10
CA ALA A 180 7.75 0.77 9.82
C ALA A 180 6.57 0.20 9.03
N ILE A 181 5.90 1.08 8.30
CA ILE A 181 5.02 0.77 7.17
C ILE A 181 5.74 1.22 5.89
N LEU A 182 5.92 0.28 4.97
CA LEU A 182 6.71 0.42 3.74
C LEU A 182 5.84 0.45 2.49
N ASP A 183 6.41 0.88 1.37
CA ASP A 183 5.82 0.76 0.02
C ASP A 183 4.51 1.53 -0.18
N TRP A 184 4.60 2.85 -0.05
CA TRP A 184 3.46 3.78 -0.18
C TRP A 184 3.13 4.14 -1.64
N GLU A 185 3.60 3.36 -2.61
CA GLU A 185 3.45 3.67 -4.04
C GLU A 185 1.99 3.62 -4.52
N MET A 186 1.17 2.79 -3.86
CA MET A 186 -0.25 2.58 -4.17
C MET A 186 -1.18 3.46 -3.32
N ALA A 187 -0.61 4.30 -2.46
CA ALA A 187 -1.39 5.09 -1.53
C ALA A 187 -2.15 6.21 -2.23
N GLY A 188 -3.32 6.53 -1.70
CA GLY A 188 -4.18 7.56 -2.25
C GLY A 188 -5.53 7.66 -1.56
N TRP A 189 -6.27 8.69 -1.94
CA TRP A 189 -7.62 8.94 -1.47
C TRP A 189 -8.61 8.06 -2.23
N TYR A 190 -9.13 7.04 -1.57
CA TYR A 190 -10.04 6.05 -2.15
C TYR A 190 -11.22 5.81 -1.21
N PRO A 191 -12.33 5.20 -1.70
CA PRO A 191 -13.41 4.75 -0.83
C PRO A 191 -12.91 3.85 0.30
N GLU A 192 -13.47 3.96 1.49
CA GLU A 192 -12.99 3.26 2.69
C GLU A 192 -12.95 1.72 2.60
N TYR A 193 -13.71 1.13 1.67
CA TYR A 193 -13.66 -0.30 1.36
C TYR A 193 -12.40 -0.72 0.61
N TRP A 194 -11.72 0.22 -0.08
CA TRP A 194 -10.61 -0.06 -0.98
C TRP A 194 -9.46 -0.78 -0.27
N GLU A 195 -9.09 -0.35 0.93
CA GLU A 195 -8.05 -1.01 1.70
C GLU A 195 -8.41 -2.47 2.02
N TYR A 196 -9.65 -2.73 2.45
CA TYR A 196 -10.11 -4.10 2.72
C TYR A 196 -10.07 -4.95 1.46
N THR A 197 -10.55 -4.42 0.32
CA THR A 197 -10.55 -5.19 -0.92
C THR A 197 -9.13 -5.43 -1.43
N LYS A 198 -8.18 -4.50 -1.26
CA LYS A 198 -6.76 -4.71 -1.61
C LYS A 198 -6.10 -5.78 -0.74
N ILE A 199 -6.37 -5.77 0.56
CA ILE A 199 -5.89 -6.82 1.47
C ILE A 199 -6.42 -8.20 1.03
N MET A 200 -7.71 -8.28 0.69
CA MET A 200 -8.38 -9.54 0.33
C MET A 200 -8.19 -9.99 -1.13
N TYR A 201 -7.67 -9.11 -2.00
CA TYR A 201 -7.58 -9.35 -3.45
C TYR A 201 -6.58 -10.45 -3.81
N ARG A 202 -5.42 -10.48 -3.15
CA ARG A 202 -4.43 -11.52 -3.40
C ARG A 202 -4.94 -12.81 -2.74
N PRO A 203 -4.88 -13.96 -3.42
CA PRO A 203 -5.20 -15.24 -2.80
C PRO A 203 -3.96 -15.83 -2.12
N PRO A 204 -3.69 -15.50 -0.85
CA PRO A 204 -3.06 -16.46 0.03
C PRO A 204 -4.01 -16.75 1.18
N TYR A 205 -5.21 -17.26 0.85
CA TYR A 205 -6.05 -18.01 1.80
C TYR A 205 -5.27 -19.15 2.49
N LEU A 206 -4.04 -19.44 2.02
CA LEU A 206 -3.09 -20.39 2.57
C LEU A 206 -2.15 -19.81 3.65
N LYS A 207 -1.88 -18.49 3.70
CA LYS A 207 -1.02 -17.87 4.73
C LYS A 207 -1.81 -17.59 6.01
N SER A 208 -1.24 -17.81 7.19
CA SER A 208 -2.03 -17.76 8.44
C SER A 208 -2.60 -16.39 8.77
N TRP A 209 -2.00 -15.30 8.29
CA TRP A 209 -2.56 -13.95 8.39
C TRP A 209 -4.05 -13.87 8.02
N PHE A 210 -4.44 -14.57 6.96
CA PHE A 210 -5.83 -14.63 6.49
C PHE A 210 -6.65 -15.69 7.21
N LYS A 211 -6.05 -16.85 7.50
CA LYS A 211 -6.74 -17.97 8.18
C LYS A 211 -7.13 -17.65 9.62
N ASP A 212 -6.31 -16.85 10.30
CA ASP A 212 -6.49 -16.51 11.72
C ASP A 212 -7.64 -15.52 11.94
N GLY A 213 -8.30 -15.04 10.87
CA GLY A 213 -9.40 -14.07 10.95
C GLY A 213 -8.96 -12.67 11.37
N MET A 214 -7.65 -12.40 11.37
CA MET A 214 -7.07 -11.18 11.90
C MET A 214 -7.37 -9.95 11.04
N VAL A 215 -7.56 -10.13 9.72
CA VAL A 215 -7.97 -9.04 8.81
C VAL A 215 -9.30 -8.41 9.25
N ASN A 216 -10.27 -9.23 9.68
CA ASN A 216 -11.58 -8.74 10.13
C ASN A 216 -11.50 -8.03 11.50
N LYS A 217 -10.45 -8.27 12.29
CA LYS A 217 -10.15 -7.51 13.51
C LYS A 217 -9.45 -6.18 13.20
N LEU A 218 -8.61 -6.17 12.17
CA LEU A 218 -7.87 -5.00 11.70
C LEU A 218 -8.82 -3.94 11.11
N ILE A 219 -9.66 -4.34 10.16
CA ILE A 219 -10.48 -3.43 9.35
C ILE A 219 -11.92 -3.96 9.22
N LYS A 220 -12.90 -3.05 9.14
CA LYS A 220 -14.30 -3.40 8.88
C LYS A 220 -14.40 -4.23 7.59
N PRO A 221 -15.08 -5.39 7.60
CA PRO A 221 -15.30 -6.16 6.37
C PRO A 221 -16.26 -5.48 5.40
N TYR A 222 -15.93 -5.52 4.10
CA TYR A 222 -16.71 -4.98 2.98
C TYR A 222 -16.97 -6.10 1.96
N TYR A 223 -17.82 -7.06 2.33
CA TYR A 223 -18.01 -8.29 1.55
C TYR A 223 -18.71 -8.06 0.21
N ALA A 224 -19.68 -7.14 0.16
CA ALA A 224 -20.41 -6.84 -1.07
C ALA A 224 -19.49 -6.16 -2.09
N GLU A 225 -18.73 -5.16 -1.63
CA GLU A 225 -17.77 -4.39 -2.41
C GLU A 225 -16.64 -5.31 -2.91
N LEU A 226 -16.14 -6.21 -2.04
CA LEU A 226 -15.19 -7.24 -2.43
C LEU A 226 -15.76 -8.15 -3.53
N ALA A 227 -16.99 -8.66 -3.38
CA ALA A 227 -17.61 -9.55 -4.35
C ALA A 227 -17.76 -8.90 -5.73
N VAL A 228 -18.13 -7.60 -5.78
CA VAL A 228 -18.22 -6.82 -7.02
C VAL A 228 -16.85 -6.59 -7.63
N LEU A 229 -15.88 -6.11 -6.85
CA LEU A 229 -14.53 -5.81 -7.35
C LEU A 229 -13.77 -7.07 -7.82
N MET A 230 -14.09 -8.24 -7.27
CA MET A 230 -13.58 -9.52 -7.76
C MET A 230 -14.05 -9.85 -9.18
N GLN A 231 -15.22 -9.35 -9.61
CA GLN A 231 -15.68 -9.50 -11.00
C GLN A 231 -14.92 -8.55 -11.95
N ALA A 232 -14.52 -7.38 -11.45
CA ALA A 232 -13.72 -6.39 -12.19
C ALA A 232 -12.20 -6.57 -12.03
N ARG A 233 -11.74 -7.74 -11.54
CA ARG A 233 -10.35 -7.99 -11.15
C ARG A 233 -9.30 -7.80 -12.24
N GLN A 234 -9.65 -8.00 -13.51
CA GLN A 234 -8.68 -7.85 -14.61
C GLN A 234 -8.43 -6.38 -14.99
N LEU A 235 -9.14 -5.45 -14.36
CA LEU A 235 -9.12 -4.03 -14.70
C LEU A 235 -8.53 -3.16 -13.59
N ILE A 236 -8.81 -3.53 -12.35
CA ILE A 236 -8.59 -2.70 -11.15
C ILE A 236 -7.23 -3.00 -10.49
N TRP A 237 -6.47 -3.97 -11.02
CA TRP A 237 -5.32 -4.59 -10.35
C TRP A 237 -4.15 -4.86 -11.29
#